data_AF-A0A7W0YDF0-F1
#
_entry.id   AF-A0A7W0YDF0-F1
#
_cell.length_a   1.000
_cell.length_b   1.000
_cell.length_c   1.000
_cell.angle_alpha   90.00
_cell.angle_beta   90.00
_cell.angle_gamma   90.00
#
_symmetry.space_group_name_H-M   'P 1'
#
loop_
_entity.id
_entity.type
_entity.pdbx_description
1 polymer ?
#
loop_
_entity_poly.entity_id
_entity_poly.type
_entity_poly.pdbx_seq_one_letter_code
_entity_poly.pdbx_strand_id
1 'polypeptide(L)' 'MSTLKKPRRKHRRIVLKFGSGILTRTNAAGLDLRQFARLSAEVAALIQTGHQCVTVTS' A
#
# COMPACT_ATOMS: atom_id res chain seq x y z
N MET A 1 -20.75 27.49 22.93
CA MET A 1 -20.58 26.94 21.56
C MET A 1 -19.41 25.95 21.59
N SER A 2 -19.69 24.66 21.44
CA SER A 2 -18.72 23.56 21.58
C SER A 2 -17.77 23.49 20.38
N THR A 3 -16.46 23.45 20.64
CA THR A 3 -15.43 23.25 19.62
C THR A 3 -15.51 21.83 19.07
N LEU A 4 -15.83 21.67 17.79
CA LEU A 4 -15.78 20.37 17.11
C LEU A 4 -14.32 19.90 17.05
N LYS A 5 -13.98 18.82 17.78
CA LYS A 5 -12.68 18.15 17.66
C LYS A 5 -12.56 17.51 16.27
N LYS A 6 -11.74 18.09 15.40
CA LYS A 6 -11.34 17.48 14.12
C LYS A 6 -10.69 16.11 14.41
N PRO A 7 -11.13 15.01 13.76
CA PRO A 7 -10.52 13.71 13.99
C PRO A 7 -9.03 13.77 13.60
N ARG A 8 -8.15 13.47 14.55
CA ARG A 8 -6.72 13.34 14.27
C ARG A 8 -6.54 12.13 13.35
N ARG A 9 -6.08 12.34 12.11
CA ARG A 9 -5.67 11.24 11.24
C ARG A 9 -4.55 10.49 11.95
N LYS A 10 -4.87 9.33 12.53
CA LYS A 10 -3.92 8.53 13.31
C LYS A 10 -2.94 7.87 12.34
N HIS A 11 -1.66 8.19 12.46
CA HIS A 11 -0.60 7.49 11.74
C HIS A 11 -0.58 6.02 12.19
N ARG A 12 -0.56 5.08 11.24
CA ARG A 12 -0.58 3.63 11.50
C ARG A 12 0.71 2.98 11.02
N ARG A 13 1.05 1.87 11.65
CA ARG A 13 2.02 0.89 11.14
C ARG A 13 1.23 -0.19 10.42
N ILE A 14 1.50 -0.39 9.14
CA ILE A 14 0.70 -1.23 8.25
C ILE A 14 1.63 -2.29 7.65
N VAL A 15 1.18 -3.55 7.68
CA VAL A 15 1.80 -4.64 6.93
C VAL A 15 0.91 -4.94 5.74
N LEU A 16 1.49 -4.85 4.54
CA LEU A 16 0.82 -5.15 3.28
C LEU A 16 1.36 -6.49 2.77
N LYS A 17 0.53 -7.54 2.78
CA LYS A 17 0.90 -8.85 2.24
C LYS A 17 0.26 -9.06 0.87
N PHE A 18 1.10 -9.33 -0.12
CA PHE A 18 0.70 -9.69 -1.47
C PHE A 18 0.99 -11.16 -1.73
N GLY A 19 0.03 -11.87 -2.32
CA GLY A 19 0.29 -13.18 -2.94
C GLY A 19 1.04 -12.99 -4.26
N SER A 20 1.89 -13.93 -4.66
CA SER A 20 2.67 -13.81 -5.90
C SER A 20 1.81 -13.59 -7.15
N GLY A 21 0.60 -14.14 -7.17
CA GLY A 21 -0.36 -13.98 -8.27
C GLY A 21 -0.69 -12.52 -8.64
N ILE A 22 -0.68 -11.59 -7.68
CA ILE A 22 -0.94 -10.16 -7.97
C ILE A 22 0.28 -9.45 -8.57
N LEU A 23 1.46 -10.06 -8.46
CA LEU A 23 2.72 -9.53 -9.01
C LEU A 23 3.08 -10.23 -10.31
N THR A 24 2.42 -11.32 -10.71
CA THR A 24 2.75 -12.09 -11.92
C THR A 24 1.85 -11.74 -13.08
N ARG A 25 2.38 -11.83 -14.31
CA ARG A 25 1.60 -11.70 -15.54
C ARG A 25 0.59 -12.85 -15.66
N THR A 26 -0.62 -12.57 -16.11
CA THR A 26 -1.73 -13.54 -16.19
C THR A 26 -1.39 -14.81 -16.97
N ASN A 27 -0.56 -14.71 -18.01
CA ASN A 27 -0.28 -15.80 -18.95
C ASN A 27 1.19 -16.21 -19.00
N ALA A 28 2.02 -15.75 -18.06
CA ALA A 28 3.45 -16.06 -18.08
C ALA A 28 4.06 -16.01 -16.68
N ALA A 29 4.99 -16.93 -16.42
CA ALA A 29 5.88 -16.78 -15.29
C ALA A 29 6.67 -15.45 -15.43
N GLY A 30 6.64 -14.64 -14.39
CA GLY A 30 7.40 -13.39 -14.31
C GLY A 30 6.58 -12.18 -13.87
N LEU A 31 7.31 -11.19 -13.36
CA LEU A 31 6.77 -9.97 -12.77
C LEU A 31 5.98 -9.14 -13.80
N ASP A 32 4.76 -8.77 -13.46
CA ASP A 32 4.02 -7.71 -14.15
C ASP A 32 4.54 -6.35 -13.65
N LEU A 33 5.39 -5.72 -14.46
CA LEU A 33 6.02 -4.45 -14.12
C LEU A 33 5.00 -3.31 -13.97
N ARG A 34 3.88 -3.33 -14.72
CA ARG A 34 2.87 -2.27 -14.63
C ARG A 34 2.13 -2.37 -13.30
N GLN A 35 1.73 -3.59 -12.94
CA GLN A 35 1.05 -3.84 -11.68
C GLN A 35 1.97 -3.61 -10.48
N PHE A 36 3.24 -4.01 -10.57
CA PHE A 36 4.25 -3.71 -9.55
C PHE A 36 4.45 -2.21 -9.34
N ALA A 37 4.60 -1.44 -10.43
CA ALA A 37 4.74 0.02 -10.37
C ALA A 37 3.51 0.69 -9.74
N ARG A 38 2.30 0.23 -10.12
CA ARG A 38 1.05 0.72 -9.54
C ARG A 38 0.97 0.46 -8.04
N LEU A 39 1.20 -0.78 -7.59
CA LEU A 39 1.17 -1.13 -6.17
C LEU A 39 2.20 -0.31 -5.37
N SER A 40 3.38 -0.08 -5.95
CA SER A 40 4.42 0.75 -5.34
C SER A 40 3.95 2.20 -5.16
N ALA A 41 3.26 2.78 -6.16
CA ALA A 41 2.70 4.13 -6.07
C ALA A 41 1.60 4.24 -4.99
N GLU A 42 0.73 3.23 -4.88
CA GLU A 42 -0.32 3.19 -3.85
C GLU A 42 0.28 3.08 -2.43
N VAL A 43 1.33 2.26 -2.25
CA VAL A 43 2.07 2.20 -0.98
C VAL A 43 2.73 3.55 -0.67
N ALA A 44 3.32 4.20 -1.68
CA ALA A 44 3.92 5.52 -1.51
C ALA A 44 2.87 6.57 -1.08
N ALA A 45 1.65 6.51 -1.62
CA ALA A 45 0.56 7.39 -1.20
C ALA A 45 0.21 7.18 0.28
N LEU A 46 0.15 5.93 0.77
CA LEU A 46 -0.05 5.66 2.20
C LEU A 46 1.08 6.28 3.05
N ILE A 47 2.33 6.14 2.62
CA ILE A 47 3.48 6.72 3.31
C ILE A 47 3.40 8.26 3.34
N GLN A 48 3.04 8.89 2.22
CA GLN A 48 2.87 10.35 2.13
C GLN A 48 1.76 10.88 3.06
N THR A 49 0.75 10.06 3.38
CA THR A 49 -0.27 10.41 4.37
C THR A 49 0.16 10.20 5.83
N GLY A 50 1.43 9.83 6.07
CA GLY A 50 2.02 9.69 7.40
C GLY A 50 2.00 8.26 7.95
N HIS A 51 1.74 7.25 7.11
CA HIS A 51 1.76 5.84 7.55
C HIS A 51 3.15 5.21 7.38
N GLN A 52 3.46 4.23 8.23
CA GLN A 52 4.64 3.39 8.08
C GLN A 52 4.19 2.07 7.47
N CYS A 53 4.77 1.68 6.33
CA CYS A 53 4.36 0.47 5.60
C CYS A 53 5.52 -0.52 5.51
N VAL A 54 5.23 -1.80 5.71
CA VAL A 54 6.11 -2.93 5.37
C VAL A 54 5.37 -3.80 4.36
N THR A 55 6.02 -4.08 3.23
CA THR A 55 5.46 -4.92 2.17
C THR A 55 6.09 -6.31 2.22
N VAL A 56 5.26 -7.35 2.14
CA VAL A 56 5.70 -8.75 2.11
C VAL A 56 5.07 -9.43 0.90
N THR A 57 5.89 -10.07 0.06
CA THR A 57 5.45 -10.98 -1.01
C THR A 57 5.78 -12.42 -0.64
N SER A 58 5.04 -13.38 -1.19
CA SER A 58 5.33 -14.83 -1.06
C SER A 58 6.19 -15.31 -2.22
#